data_AF-A0A3C0QN54-F1
#
_entry.id   AF-A0A3C0QN54-F1
#
_cell.length_a   1.000
_cell.length_b   1.000
_cell.length_c   1.000
_cell.angle_alpha   90.00
_cell.angle_beta   90.00
_cell.angle_gamma   90.00
#
_symmetry.space_group_name_H-M   'P 1'
#
loop_
_entity.id
_entity.type
_entity.pdbx_description
1 polymer ?
#
loop_
_entity_poly.entity_id
_entity_poly.type
_entity_poly.pdbx_seq_one_letter_code
_entity_poly.pdbx_strand_id
1 'polypeptide(L)'
;MLEKRDLQEGKWKRTIYFDGNTPFNIITENHTIKITGGSIIIIDKHNGNILNRLKGYHCLYTGDVNPDETELFALENGKHFYIISLKTYSQTKRITLPRSYLSLDVYGTYSEDGKSLFVPVYKYFDNAYHYWMCEYETNDYTLVDMKEIPPDEVPRWISFI
;
A
#
# COMPACT_ATOMS: atom_id res chain seq x y z
N MET A 1 2.54 -22.15 13.03
CA MET A 1 1.58 -22.07 11.91
C MET A 1 1.65 -20.64 11.41
N LEU A 2 1.95 -20.40 10.13
CA LEU A 2 2.05 -19.05 9.58
C LEU A 2 0.65 -18.43 9.58
N GLU A 3 0.44 -17.37 10.36
CA GLU A 3 -0.84 -16.65 10.31
C GLU A 3 -0.88 -15.84 9.01
N LYS A 4 -1.67 -16.34 8.06
CA LYS A 4 -1.95 -15.70 6.78
C LYS A 4 -3.28 -14.97 6.91
N ARG A 5 -3.32 -13.68 6.55
CA ARG A 5 -4.56 -12.92 6.45
C ARG A 5 -4.71 -12.35 5.05
N ASP A 6 -5.91 -12.46 4.50
CA ASP A 6 -6.30 -11.74 3.30
C ASP A 6 -6.91 -10.39 3.73
N LEU A 7 -6.52 -9.30 3.08
CA LEU A 7 -7.14 -8.00 3.32
C LEU A 7 -8.50 -7.96 2.61
N GLN A 8 -9.51 -7.36 3.24
CA GLN A 8 -10.89 -7.38 2.75
C GLN A 8 -11.22 -6.25 1.78
N GLU A 9 -10.50 -5.14 1.85
CA GLU A 9 -10.75 -3.98 0.98
C GLU A 9 -10.00 -4.10 -0.35
N GLY A 10 -10.33 -3.23 -1.30
CA GLY A 10 -9.70 -3.15 -2.62
C GLY A 10 -10.19 -4.23 -3.60
N LYS A 11 -9.92 -4.02 -4.89
CA LYS A 11 -10.32 -4.95 -5.95
C LYS A 11 -9.55 -6.27 -5.90
N TRP A 12 -8.29 -6.22 -5.49
CA TRP A 12 -7.34 -7.30 -5.67
C TRP A 12 -7.15 -8.13 -4.41
N LYS A 13 -6.84 -9.41 -4.60
CA LYS A 13 -6.50 -10.28 -3.48
C LYS A 13 -5.14 -9.84 -2.93
N ARG A 14 -5.12 -9.40 -1.68
CA ARG A 14 -3.93 -8.98 -0.96
C ARG A 14 -3.72 -9.87 0.25
N THR A 15 -2.50 -10.36 0.43
CA THR A 15 -2.18 -11.32 1.49
C THR A 15 -0.97 -10.84 2.29
N ILE A 16 -1.12 -10.85 3.62
CA ILE A 16 -0.06 -10.60 4.58
C ILE A 16 0.30 -11.87 5.37
N TYR A 17 1.56 -11.96 5.77
CA TYR A 17 2.12 -13.01 6.61
C TYR A 17 2.84 -12.36 7.80
N PHE A 18 2.49 -12.76 9.03
CA PHE A 18 3.02 -12.18 10.26
C PHE A 18 4.28 -12.90 10.78
N ASP A 19 5.19 -13.28 9.88
CA ASP A 19 6.44 -13.98 10.23
C ASP A 19 7.70 -13.14 10.03
N GLY A 20 7.53 -11.88 9.59
CA GLY A 20 8.59 -10.92 9.30
C GLY A 20 9.48 -11.27 8.10
N ASN A 21 9.31 -12.45 7.50
CA ASN A 21 10.19 -12.99 6.46
C ASN A 21 9.46 -13.22 5.13
N THR A 22 8.14 -13.34 5.16
CA THR A 22 7.33 -13.58 3.99
C THR A 22 6.80 -12.26 3.43
N PRO A 23 6.92 -12.02 2.11
CA PRO A 23 6.47 -10.78 1.51
C PRO A 23 4.96 -10.57 1.60
N PHE A 24 4.55 -9.32 1.64
CA PHE A 24 3.19 -8.93 1.30
C PHE A 24 2.95 -9.20 -0.19
N ASN A 25 1.84 -9.87 -0.53
CA ASN A 25 1.54 -10.24 -1.91
C ASN A 25 0.25 -9.58 -2.39
N ILE A 26 0.27 -9.12 -3.64
CA ILE A 26 -0.92 -8.64 -4.37
C ILE A 26 -1.07 -9.52 -5.60
N ILE A 27 -2.26 -10.08 -5.79
CA ILE A 27 -2.59 -10.92 -6.94
C ILE A 27 -3.71 -10.24 -7.72
N THR A 28 -3.40 -9.89 -8.97
CA THR A 28 -4.28 -9.19 -9.91
C THR A 28 -4.69 -10.13 -11.05
N GLU A 29 -5.31 -9.65 -12.12
CA GLU A 29 -5.58 -10.45 -13.32
C GLU A 29 -4.28 -10.84 -14.03
N ASN A 30 -3.33 -9.90 -14.18
CA ASN A 30 -2.12 -10.12 -14.99
C ASN A 30 -0.83 -10.26 -14.17
N HIS A 31 -0.81 -9.79 -12.92
CA HIS A 31 0.41 -9.71 -12.12
C HIS A 31 0.28 -10.43 -10.77
N THR A 32 1.39 -11.04 -10.35
CA THR A 32 1.68 -11.34 -8.94
C THR A 32 2.79 -10.43 -8.47
N ILE A 33 2.51 -9.60 -7.47
CA ILE A 33 3.45 -8.60 -6.95
C ILE A 33 3.83 -8.97 -5.52
N LYS A 34 5.13 -8.98 -5.22
CA LYS A 34 5.67 -9.26 -3.89
C LYS A 34 6.42 -8.06 -3.34
N ILE A 35 6.08 -7.61 -2.14
CA ILE A 35 6.70 -6.50 -1.43
C ILE A 35 7.46 -7.07 -0.21
N THR A 36 8.77 -6.82 -0.13
CA THR A 36 9.69 -7.51 0.81
C THR A 36 10.41 -6.57 1.79
N GLY A 37 9.88 -5.37 2.09
CA GLY A 37 10.64 -4.35 2.84
C GLY A 37 11.61 -3.57 1.97
N GLY A 38 12.56 -4.25 1.32
CA GLY A 38 13.61 -3.60 0.51
C GLY A 38 13.39 -3.65 -1.00
N SER A 39 12.39 -4.41 -1.46
CA SER A 39 12.18 -4.64 -2.89
C SER A 39 10.71 -4.88 -3.25
N ILE A 40 10.41 -4.63 -4.52
CA ILE A 40 9.16 -4.98 -5.19
C ILE A 40 9.52 -5.94 -6.33
N ILE A 41 8.88 -7.11 -6.35
CA ILE A 41 9.06 -8.13 -7.39
C ILE A 41 7.75 -8.22 -8.16
N ILE A 42 7.80 -7.95 -9.46
CA ILE A 42 6.64 -7.99 -10.35
C ILE A 42 6.78 -9.23 -11.22
N ILE A 43 5.78 -10.09 -11.20
CA ILE A 43 5.76 -11.39 -11.88
C ILE A 43 4.54 -11.43 -12.79
N ASP A 44 4.73 -11.85 -14.03
CA ASP A 44 3.65 -12.19 -14.96
C ASP A 44 2.90 -13.40 -14.39
N LYS A 45 1.60 -13.24 -14.13
CA LYS A 45 0.80 -14.27 -13.49
C LYS A 45 0.53 -15.48 -14.40
N HIS A 46 0.55 -15.29 -15.72
CA HIS A 46 0.18 -16.32 -16.69
C HIS A 46 1.32 -17.31 -16.92
N ASN A 47 2.56 -16.82 -16.95
CA ASN A 47 3.76 -17.65 -17.23
C ASN A 47 4.75 -17.75 -16.06
N GLY A 48 4.58 -16.96 -15.00
CA GLY A 48 5.43 -16.98 -13.80
C GLY A 48 6.78 -16.29 -13.97
N ASN A 49 7.03 -15.63 -15.10
CA ASN A 49 8.29 -14.92 -15.35
C ASN A 49 8.37 -13.65 -14.51
N ILE A 50 9.56 -13.38 -13.95
CA ILE A 50 9.83 -12.10 -13.30
C ILE A 50 9.95 -11.04 -14.37
N LEU A 51 9.02 -10.08 -14.37
CA LEU A 51 9.00 -8.94 -15.28
C LEU A 51 10.00 -7.88 -14.83
N ASN A 52 10.05 -7.60 -13.53
CA ASN A 52 11.07 -6.74 -12.94
C ASN A 52 11.26 -6.97 -11.43
N ARG A 53 12.39 -6.51 -10.90
CA ARG A 53 12.66 -6.39 -9.47
C ARG A 53 13.23 -5.00 -9.17
N LEU A 54 12.44 -4.16 -8.51
CA LEU A 54 12.85 -2.85 -8.02
C LEU A 54 13.43 -3.00 -6.61
N LYS A 55 14.56 -2.33 -6.33
CA LYS A 55 15.30 -2.43 -5.06
C LYS A 55 15.67 -1.04 -4.54
N GLY A 56 16.07 -0.98 -3.27
CA GLY A 56 16.58 0.23 -2.64
C GLY A 56 15.55 1.00 -1.81
N TYR A 57 14.41 0.36 -1.54
CA TYR A 57 13.38 0.93 -0.68
C TYR A 57 13.68 0.69 0.80
N HIS A 58 13.11 1.54 1.66
CA HIS A 58 13.26 1.42 3.09
C HIS A 58 11.94 1.00 3.73
N CYS A 59 11.84 -0.27 4.11
CA CYS A 59 10.71 -0.83 4.86
C CYS A 59 9.34 -0.67 4.16
N LEU A 60 9.27 -1.02 2.86
CA LEU A 60 7.98 -1.23 2.20
C LEU A 60 7.23 -2.41 2.82
N TYR A 61 5.98 -2.16 3.21
CA TYR A 61 5.25 -3.13 4.01
C TYR A 61 3.89 -3.48 3.39
N THR A 62 3.28 -2.59 2.60
CA THR A 62 2.01 -2.85 1.91
C THR A 62 1.91 -2.10 0.58
N GLY A 63 0.80 -2.29 -0.12
CA GLY A 63 0.47 -1.64 -1.37
C GLY A 63 -0.90 -2.05 -1.91
N ASP A 64 -1.27 -1.43 -3.01
CA ASP A 64 -2.47 -1.78 -3.79
C ASP A 64 -2.21 -1.49 -5.26
N VAL A 65 -2.96 -2.16 -6.15
CA VAL A 65 -2.87 -1.93 -7.60
C VAL A 65 -4.13 -1.18 -8.04
N ASN A 66 -3.97 -0.17 -8.89
CA ASN A 66 -5.11 0.55 -9.46
C ASN A 66 -6.07 -0.46 -10.14
N PRO A 67 -7.40 -0.32 -10.02
CA PRO A 67 -8.36 -1.26 -10.61
C PRO A 67 -8.16 -1.58 -12.10
N ASP A 68 -7.54 -0.68 -12.85
CA ASP A 68 -7.20 -0.86 -14.28
C ASP A 68 -5.83 -1.51 -14.54
N GLU A 69 -5.11 -1.89 -13.47
CA GLU A 69 -3.75 -2.46 -13.47
C GLU A 69 -2.68 -1.61 -14.16
N THR A 70 -2.88 -0.30 -14.26
CA THR A 70 -1.85 0.58 -14.86
C THR A 70 -0.67 0.82 -13.93
N GLU A 71 -0.92 0.82 -12.62
CA GLU A 71 0.06 1.20 -11.61
C GLU A 71 -0.12 0.50 -10.27
N LEU A 72 0.99 0.38 -9.55
CA LEU A 72 1.09 -0.10 -8.18
C LEU A 72 1.42 1.07 -7.26
N PHE A 73 0.61 1.24 -6.22
CA PHE A 73 0.95 1.99 -5.02
C PHE A 73 1.70 1.07 -4.04
N ALA A 74 2.85 1.52 -3.53
CA ALA A 74 3.61 0.82 -2.50
C ALA A 74 3.95 1.77 -1.34
N LEU A 75 3.62 1.37 -0.11
CA LEU A 75 3.66 2.20 1.08
C LEU A 75 4.84 1.79 1.98
N GLU A 76 5.64 2.78 2.41
CA GLU A 76 6.69 2.59 3.42
C GLU A 76 6.13 2.71 4.82
N ASN A 77 6.68 1.90 5.72
CA ASN A 77 6.46 2.11 7.14
C ASN A 77 7.21 3.38 7.54
N GLY A 78 6.48 4.48 7.66
CA GLY A 78 7.03 5.80 7.83
C GLY A 78 6.33 6.85 6.99
N LYS A 79 7.07 7.45 6.05
CA LYS A 79 6.77 8.81 5.55
C LYS A 79 6.49 8.92 4.07
N HIS A 80 6.76 7.88 3.29
CA HIS A 80 6.62 7.93 1.85
C HIS A 80 5.75 6.81 1.31
N PHE A 81 5.23 7.06 0.13
CA PHE A 81 4.77 6.00 -0.76
C PHE A 81 5.30 6.24 -2.17
N TYR A 82 5.23 5.18 -2.97
CA TYR A 82 5.76 5.14 -4.33
C TYR A 82 4.69 4.68 -5.28
N ILE A 83 4.76 5.24 -6.48
CA ILE A 83 3.93 4.83 -7.62
C ILE A 83 4.83 4.16 -8.63
N ILE A 84 4.46 2.96 -9.04
CA ILE A 84 5.19 2.11 -9.95
C ILE A 84 4.30 1.84 -11.15
N SER A 85 4.74 2.26 -12.33
CA SER A 85 4.07 1.91 -13.59
C SER A 85 4.17 0.40 -13.82
N LEU A 86 3.04 -0.27 -14.03
CA LEU A 86 3.00 -1.69 -14.39
C LEU A 86 3.16 -1.91 -15.90
N LYS A 87 3.13 -0.84 -16.71
CA LYS A 87 3.46 -0.89 -18.13
C LYS A 87 4.97 -0.91 -18.40
N THR A 88 5.71 -0.07 -17.66
CA THR A 88 7.17 0.11 -17.83
C THR A 88 7.98 -0.51 -16.70
N TYR A 89 7.30 -1.04 -15.69
CA TYR A 89 7.88 -1.65 -14.49
C TYR A 89 8.87 -0.72 -13.77
N SER A 90 8.59 0.59 -13.74
CA SER A 90 9.49 1.60 -13.19
C SER A 90 8.76 2.49 -12.20
N GLN A 91 9.47 2.93 -11.16
CA GLN A 91 8.96 3.96 -10.25
C GLN A 91 8.76 5.27 -11.02
N THR A 92 7.54 5.83 -10.95
CA THR A 92 7.17 7.10 -11.59
C THR A 92 7.12 8.24 -10.59
N LYS A 93 6.67 7.98 -9.35
CA LYS A 93 6.58 8.99 -8.29
C LYS A 93 7.05 8.47 -6.94
N ARG A 94 7.51 9.40 -6.10
CA ARG A 94 7.71 9.25 -4.66
C ARG A 94 6.99 10.40 -3.98
N ILE A 95 6.03 10.10 -3.13
CA ILE A 95 5.21 11.09 -2.44
C ILE A 95 5.53 11.07 -0.95
N THR A 96 5.61 12.25 -0.34
CA THR A 96 5.86 12.42 1.09
C THR A 96 4.55 12.75 1.79
N LEU A 97 4.21 11.98 2.83
CA LEU A 97 3.00 12.21 3.64
C LEU A 97 3.04 13.58 4.37
N PRO A 98 1.91 14.16 4.79
CA PRO A 98 1.85 15.47 5.45
C PRO A 98 2.75 15.54 6.70
N ARG A 99 3.59 16.59 6.85
CA ARG A 99 4.80 16.65 7.72
C ARG A 99 4.75 15.88 9.05
N SER A 100 3.73 16.03 9.88
CA SER A 100 3.65 15.41 11.22
C SER A 100 3.06 13.98 11.27
N TYR A 101 2.69 13.42 10.14
CA TYR A 101 1.94 12.16 10.06
C TYR A 101 2.81 11.01 9.55
N LEU A 102 2.54 9.78 9.99
CA LEU A 102 3.24 8.58 9.55
C LEU A 102 2.23 7.49 9.21
N SER A 103 2.69 6.47 8.49
CA SER A 103 1.92 5.27 8.16
C SER A 103 2.64 4.06 8.74
N LEU A 104 1.99 3.33 9.65
CA LEU A 104 2.52 2.17 10.39
C LEU A 104 1.37 1.19 10.57
N ASP A 105 1.59 -0.10 10.25
CA ASP A 105 0.62 -1.20 10.45
C ASP A 105 -0.78 -0.98 9.82
N VAL A 106 -0.87 -0.03 8.90
CA VAL A 106 -2.07 0.32 8.12
C VAL A 106 -1.87 0.03 6.64
N TYR A 107 -2.95 -0.06 5.87
CA TYR A 107 -2.88 -0.24 4.42
C TYR A 107 -3.73 0.76 3.66
N GLY A 108 -3.20 1.26 2.55
CA GLY A 108 -3.95 2.10 1.62
C GLY A 108 -4.68 1.28 0.56
N THR A 109 -5.68 1.89 -0.08
CA THR A 109 -6.43 1.25 -1.14
C THR A 109 -6.90 2.25 -2.18
N TYR A 110 -6.97 1.84 -3.44
CA TYR A 110 -7.62 2.63 -4.48
C TYR A 110 -9.14 2.59 -4.35
N SER A 111 -9.81 3.66 -4.78
CA SER A 111 -11.24 3.63 -5.07
C SER A 111 -11.53 2.62 -6.19
N GLU A 112 -12.77 2.12 -6.25
CA GLU A 112 -13.17 1.14 -7.28
C GLU A 112 -13.00 1.66 -8.71
N ASP A 113 -13.13 2.97 -8.92
CA ASP A 113 -12.93 3.62 -10.21
C ASP A 113 -11.48 4.08 -10.46
N GLY A 114 -10.58 3.82 -9.51
CA GLY A 114 -9.16 4.14 -9.60
C GLY A 114 -8.82 5.62 -9.60
N LYS A 115 -9.78 6.52 -9.35
CA LYS A 115 -9.55 7.98 -9.37
C LYS A 115 -9.00 8.53 -8.06
N SER A 116 -9.19 7.81 -6.95
CA SER A 116 -8.71 8.19 -5.63
C SER A 116 -7.86 7.08 -5.03
N LEU A 117 -6.85 7.48 -4.27
CA LEU A 117 -6.05 6.61 -3.42
C LEU A 117 -6.24 7.07 -1.97
N PHE A 118 -6.68 6.17 -1.11
CA PHE A 118 -6.88 6.39 0.32
C PHE A 118 -5.69 5.83 1.08
N VAL A 119 -4.99 6.69 1.83
CA VAL A 119 -3.81 6.31 2.62
C VAL A 119 -4.06 6.67 4.08
N PRO A 120 -4.22 5.68 4.97
CA PRO A 120 -4.35 5.94 6.39
C PRO A 120 -3.02 6.45 6.95
N VAL A 121 -3.09 7.46 7.81
CA VAL A 121 -1.94 8.00 8.52
C VAL A 121 -2.31 8.25 9.98
N TYR A 122 -1.33 8.34 10.85
CA TYR A 122 -1.54 8.63 12.26
C TYR A 122 -0.58 9.69 12.78
N LYS A 123 -0.95 10.27 13.91
CA LYS A 123 -0.15 11.22 14.69
C LYS A 123 -0.39 10.98 16.17
N TYR A 124 0.69 11.05 16.96
CA TYR A 124 0.60 11.03 18.41
C TYR A 124 0.58 12.47 18.94
N PHE A 125 -0.50 12.86 19.63
CA PHE A 125 -0.60 14.11 20.38
C PHE A 125 -1.66 13.96 21.48
N ASP A 126 -1.67 14.86 22.46
CA ASP A 126 -2.59 14.83 23.60
C ASP A 126 -2.66 13.46 24.32
N ASN A 127 -1.50 12.79 24.39
CA ASN A 127 -1.31 11.46 24.96
C ASN A 127 -2.09 10.32 24.28
N ALA A 128 -2.54 10.50 23.03
CA ALA A 128 -3.26 9.49 22.26
C ALA A 128 -2.76 9.39 20.81
N TYR A 129 -3.00 8.22 20.20
CA TYR A 129 -2.89 8.06 18.76
C TYR A 129 -4.19 8.47 18.10
N HIS A 130 -4.08 9.37 17.14
CA HIS A 130 -5.18 9.79 16.29
C HIS A 130 -4.90 9.38 14.85
N TYR A 131 -5.96 9.08 14.10
CA TYR A 131 -5.87 8.53 12.76
C TYR A 131 -6.59 9.42 11.75
N TRP A 132 -6.02 9.52 10.56
CA TRP A 132 -6.60 10.23 9.43
C TRP A 132 -6.59 9.35 8.21
N MET A 133 -7.56 9.57 7.34
CA MET A 133 -7.50 9.13 5.97
C MET A 133 -7.06 10.29 5.08
N CYS A 134 -5.93 10.16 4.40
CA CYS A 134 -5.54 11.05 3.31
C CYS A 134 -6.13 10.53 2.00
N GLU A 135 -6.81 11.40 1.26
CA GLU A 135 -7.26 11.11 -0.10
C GLU A 135 -6.37 11.83 -1.10
N TYR A 136 -5.81 11.07 -2.04
CA TYR A 136 -5.04 11.59 -3.16
C TYR A 136 -5.78 11.33 -4.46
N GLU A 137 -5.86 12.32 -5.34
CA GLU A 137 -6.25 12.05 -6.74
C GLU A 137 -5.13 11.30 -7.47
N THR A 138 -5.45 10.42 -8.41
CA THR A 138 -4.45 9.49 -8.98
C THR A 138 -3.78 9.96 -10.26
N ASN A 139 -4.20 11.08 -10.86
CA ASN A 139 -3.50 11.61 -12.03
C ASN A 139 -2.12 12.16 -11.61
N ASP A 140 -2.09 12.90 -10.50
CA ASP A 140 -0.86 13.53 -10.02
C ASP A 140 -0.46 13.18 -8.59
N TYR A 141 -1.29 12.46 -7.84
CA TYR A 141 -1.08 12.16 -6.42
C TYR A 141 -1.01 13.41 -5.55
N THR A 142 -1.88 14.37 -5.89
CA THR A 142 -2.15 15.56 -5.09
C THR A 142 -3.09 15.21 -3.95
N LEU A 143 -2.75 15.63 -2.73
CA LEU A 143 -3.64 15.49 -1.58
C LEU A 143 -4.85 16.41 -1.78
N VAL A 144 -6.04 15.82 -1.87
CA VAL A 144 -7.30 16.56 -2.10
C VAL A 144 -8.15 16.65 -0.83
N ASP A 145 -8.01 15.70 0.08
CA ASP A 145 -8.73 15.70 1.35
C ASP A 145 -7.96 14.98 2.45
N MET A 146 -8.26 15.34 3.70
CA MET A 146 -7.71 14.71 4.89
C MET A 146 -8.73 14.78 6.02
N LYS A 147 -9.26 13.61 6.40
CA LYS A 147 -10.30 13.50 7.45
C LYS A 147 -9.83 12.66 8.61
N GLU A 148 -10.10 13.11 9.82
CA GLU A 148 -9.90 12.27 11.01
C GLU A 148 -10.91 11.11 10.95
N ILE A 149 -10.43 9.90 11.27
CA ILE A 149 -11.25 8.69 11.29
C ILE A 149 -11.14 8.02 12.67
N PRO A 150 -12.21 7.43 13.18
CA PRO A 150 -12.17 6.74 14.45
C PRO A 150 -11.30 5.48 14.34
N PRO A 151 -10.65 5.02 15.43
CA PRO A 151 -9.71 3.91 15.36
C PRO A 151 -10.29 2.64 14.73
N ASP A 152 -11.53 2.29 15.03
CA ASP A 152 -12.24 1.10 14.53
C ASP A 152 -12.49 1.10 13.02
N GLU A 153 -12.44 2.27 12.37
CA GLU A 153 -12.54 2.42 10.91
C GLU A 153 -11.18 2.45 10.21
N VAL A 154 -10.06 2.41 10.94
CA VAL A 154 -8.72 2.45 10.35
C VAL A 154 -8.43 1.13 9.62
N PRO A 155 -8.07 1.15 8.32
CA PRO A 155 -7.64 -0.05 7.62
C PRO A 155 -6.27 -0.50 8.14
N ARG A 156 -6.28 -1.45 9.06
CA ARG A 156 -5.10 -1.98 9.75
C ARG A 156 -4.99 -3.49 9.69
N TRP A 157 -3.78 -3.98 9.82
CA TRP A 157 -3.47 -5.42 9.72
C TRP A 157 -3.94 -6.24 10.92
N ILE A 158 -3.98 -5.59 12.09
CA ILE A 158 -4.27 -6.21 13.38
C ILE A 158 -5.52 -5.55 13.94
N SER A 159 -6.63 -6.29 13.97
CA SER A 159 -7.75 -5.99 14.85
C SER A 159 -7.25 -6.14 16.28
N PHE A 160 -7.23 -5.06 17.07
CA PHE A 160 -7.12 -5.22 18.51
C PHE A 160 -8.45 -5.85 18.97
N ILE A 161 -8.36 -7.07 19.50
CA ILE A 161 -9.43 -7.73 20.26
C ILE A 161 -9.30 -7.26 21.70
#